data_AF-A0A7K0BLH4-F1
#
_entry.id   AF-A0A7K0BLH4-F1
#
_cell.length_a   1.000
_cell.length_b   1.000
_cell.length_c   1.000
_cell.angle_alpha   90.00
_cell.angle_beta   90.00
_cell.angle_gamma   90.00
#
_symmetry.space_group_name_H-M   'P 1'
#
loop_
_entity.id
_entity.type
_entity.pdbx_description
1 polymer ?
#
loop_
_entity_poly.entity_id
_entity_poly.type
_entity_poly.pdbx_seq_one_letter_code
_entity_poly.pdbx_strand_id
1 'polypeptide(L)'
;MNLESLSVLIPIVVAIVSAFSIQPLFQIFDTLHRKKLKKILYASESTKLFETYDTDFKKDFILPDLKESYFYIQTGIKTNEKSIDKYIQFKNELSGNYIWEDIKLVKNLLNLNGEKIEIQLSKRRKFFSNVIFGIALLLFLSVYFIFIKFSPDFSLFSDNDIIKFMFLIVIPIFIGCFLIYLIGPIITAKGMEKKLKNAPKS
;
A
#
# COMPACT_ATOMS: atom_id res chain seq x y z
N MET A 1 31.77 18.60 13.67
CA MET A 1 31.39 17.44 12.85
C MET A 1 32.56 17.15 11.93
N ASN A 2 33.37 16.14 12.25
CA ASN A 2 34.60 15.85 11.52
C ASN A 2 34.26 15.32 10.12
N LEU A 3 35.04 15.72 9.11
CA LEU A 3 34.86 15.24 7.73
C LEU A 3 34.82 13.71 7.64
N GLU A 4 35.49 13.03 8.56
CA GLU A 4 35.56 11.57 8.65
C GLU A 4 34.21 10.93 8.97
N SER A 5 33.42 11.48 9.92
CA SER A 5 32.10 10.91 10.24
C SER A 5 31.08 11.14 9.12
N LEU A 6 31.21 12.25 8.38
CA LEU A 6 30.44 12.50 7.16
C LEU A 6 30.81 11.49 6.05
N SER A 7 32.10 11.16 5.94
CA SER A 7 32.63 10.25 4.90
C SER A 7 32.20 8.79 5.07
N VAL A 8 31.84 8.37 6.28
CA VAL A 8 31.30 7.02 6.57
C VAL A 8 29.78 6.98 6.40
N LEU A 9 29.08 8.07 6.71
CA LEU A 9 27.62 8.16 6.61
C LEU A 9 27.11 8.21 5.16
N ILE A 10 27.78 8.98 4.30
CA ILE A 10 27.42 9.11 2.88
C ILE A 10 27.35 7.74 2.17
N PRO A 11 28.37 6.86 2.23
CA PRO A 11 28.31 5.57 1.54
C PRO A 11 27.26 4.63 2.14
N ILE A 12 26.95 4.70 3.45
CA ILE A 12 25.89 3.88 4.05
C ILE A 12 24.50 4.33 3.57
N VAL A 13 24.23 5.63 3.58
CA VAL A 13 22.96 6.19 3.08
C VAL A 13 22.83 5.93 1.58
N VAL A 14 23.90 6.11 0.81
CA VAL A 14 23.92 5.80 -0.63
C VAL A 14 23.75 4.30 -0.88
N ALA A 15 24.35 3.41 -0.09
CA ALA A 15 24.18 1.96 -0.20
C ALA A 15 22.74 1.54 0.10
N ILE A 16 22.10 2.12 1.13
CA ILE A 16 20.70 1.87 1.45
C ILE A 16 19.81 2.39 0.30
N VAL A 17 19.98 3.64 -0.12
CA VAL A 17 19.18 4.22 -1.20
C VAL A 17 19.36 3.47 -2.51
N SER A 18 20.58 3.05 -2.86
CA SER A 18 20.87 2.31 -4.11
C SER A 18 20.38 0.86 -4.09
N ALA A 19 20.48 0.17 -2.95
CA ALA A 19 19.88 -1.15 -2.75
C ALA A 19 18.34 -1.13 -2.90
N PHE A 20 17.70 -0.04 -2.47
CA PHE A 20 16.26 0.13 -2.60
C PHE A 20 15.79 0.67 -3.95
N SER A 21 16.61 1.44 -4.69
CA SER A 21 16.08 2.29 -5.76
C SER A 21 16.22 1.77 -7.20
N ILE A 22 17.18 0.89 -7.55
CA ILE A 22 17.48 0.70 -9.00
C ILE A 22 17.61 -0.75 -9.48
N GLN A 23 18.18 -1.70 -8.72
CA GLN A 23 18.45 -3.03 -9.28
C GLN A 23 17.33 -4.08 -9.16
N PRO A 24 16.71 -4.33 -7.99
CA PRO A 24 15.65 -5.33 -7.91
C PRO A 24 14.35 -4.84 -8.58
N LEU A 25 14.08 -3.53 -8.58
CA LEU A 25 12.87 -2.97 -9.20
C LEU A 25 12.87 -3.12 -10.72
N PHE A 26 13.98 -2.84 -11.43
CA PHE A 26 14.02 -3.01 -12.89
C PHE A 26 13.96 -4.47 -13.31
N GLN A 27 14.60 -5.39 -12.58
CA GLN A 27 14.50 -6.83 -12.88
C GLN A 27 13.11 -7.40 -12.55
N ILE A 28 12.47 -6.93 -11.47
CA ILE A 28 11.08 -7.28 -11.14
C ILE A 28 10.12 -6.67 -12.16
N PHE A 29 10.36 -5.43 -12.61
CA PHE A 29 9.56 -4.78 -13.65
C PHE A 29 9.72 -5.51 -14.97
N ASP A 30 10.94 -5.81 -15.42
CA ASP A 30 11.19 -6.56 -16.66
C ASP A 30 10.62 -7.97 -16.61
N THR A 31 10.70 -8.67 -15.48
CA THR A 31 10.08 -9.99 -15.33
C THR A 31 8.56 -9.92 -15.25
N LEU A 32 7.98 -8.89 -14.62
CA LEU A 32 6.53 -8.65 -14.62
C LEU A 32 6.03 -8.21 -16.00
N HIS A 33 6.76 -7.35 -16.69
CA HIS A 33 6.43 -6.85 -18.03
C HIS A 33 6.57 -7.97 -19.04
N ARG A 34 7.64 -8.78 -18.98
CA ARG A 34 7.79 -9.99 -19.81
C ARG A 34 6.72 -11.03 -19.51
N LYS A 35 6.30 -11.22 -18.26
CA LYS A 35 5.18 -12.11 -17.92
C LYS A 35 3.84 -11.58 -18.43
N LYS A 36 3.58 -10.27 -18.34
CA LYS A 36 2.38 -9.62 -18.89
C LYS A 36 2.38 -9.67 -20.42
N LEU A 37 3.49 -9.34 -21.07
CA LEU A 37 3.67 -9.40 -22.52
C LEU A 37 3.56 -10.84 -23.02
N LYS A 38 4.18 -11.83 -22.35
CA LYS A 38 3.94 -13.25 -22.66
C LYS A 38 2.46 -13.60 -22.54
N LYS A 39 1.78 -13.17 -21.47
CA LYS A 39 0.33 -13.40 -21.33
C LYS A 39 -0.48 -12.77 -22.47
N ILE A 40 -0.14 -11.56 -22.91
CA ILE A 40 -0.79 -10.88 -24.04
C ILE A 40 -0.47 -11.58 -25.36
N LEU A 41 0.77 -12.05 -25.53
CA LEU A 41 1.21 -12.76 -26.73
C LEU A 41 0.54 -14.14 -26.83
N TYR A 42 0.46 -14.89 -25.72
CA TYR A 42 -0.34 -16.11 -25.60
C TYR A 42 -1.85 -15.84 -25.77
N ALA A 43 -2.35 -14.68 -25.34
CA ALA A 43 -3.73 -14.25 -25.61
C ALA A 43 -3.95 -13.89 -27.09
N SER A 44 -2.91 -13.43 -27.80
CA SER A 44 -2.98 -13.15 -29.24
C SER A 44 -2.81 -14.40 -30.12
N GLU A 45 -2.00 -15.37 -29.66
CA GLU A 45 -1.89 -16.68 -30.32
C GLU A 45 -3.14 -17.51 -30.06
N SER A 46 -3.73 -17.40 -28.87
CA SER A 46 -5.05 -17.97 -28.63
C SER A 46 -6.11 -17.30 -29.50
N THR A 47 -6.05 -16.00 -29.82
CA THR A 47 -6.99 -15.41 -30.82
C THR A 47 -6.95 -16.04 -32.21
N LYS A 48 -5.87 -16.72 -32.63
CA LYS A 48 -5.89 -17.54 -33.86
C LYS A 48 -6.63 -18.87 -33.70
N LEU A 49 -6.73 -19.38 -32.47
CA LEU A 49 -7.64 -20.48 -32.11
C LEU A 49 -9.10 -19.99 -31.92
N PHE A 50 -9.34 -18.68 -31.71
CA PHE A 50 -10.70 -18.12 -31.50
C PHE A 50 -11.59 -18.16 -32.75
N GLU A 51 -11.02 -18.22 -33.96
CA GLU A 51 -11.82 -18.29 -35.19
C GLU A 51 -12.44 -19.68 -35.41
N THR A 52 -11.98 -20.70 -34.67
CA THR A 52 -12.35 -22.11 -34.87
C THR A 52 -13.31 -22.65 -33.81
N TYR A 53 -13.44 -22.00 -32.65
CA TYR A 53 -14.26 -22.50 -31.54
C TYR A 53 -15.58 -21.74 -31.36
N ASP A 54 -16.62 -22.55 -31.15
CA ASP A 54 -18.04 -22.20 -31.04
C ASP A 54 -18.34 -21.12 -29.98
N THR A 55 -19.44 -20.39 -30.18
CA THR A 55 -19.74 -19.10 -29.54
C THR A 55 -19.81 -19.11 -28.01
N ASP A 56 -20.12 -20.26 -27.40
CA ASP A 56 -20.33 -20.37 -25.96
C ASP A 56 -19.02 -20.43 -25.17
N PHE A 57 -17.99 -21.13 -25.67
CA PHE A 57 -16.67 -21.15 -25.01
C PHE A 57 -16.04 -19.75 -24.96
N LYS A 58 -16.17 -19.00 -26.06
CA LYS A 58 -15.70 -17.62 -26.14
C LYS A 58 -16.44 -16.71 -25.15
N LYS A 59 -17.76 -16.88 -25.04
CA LYS A 59 -18.62 -16.03 -24.20
C LYS A 59 -18.52 -16.37 -22.71
N ASP A 60 -18.43 -17.65 -22.36
CA ASP A 60 -18.55 -18.12 -20.98
C ASP A 60 -17.20 -18.36 -20.30
N PHE A 61 -16.13 -18.54 -21.08
CA PHE A 61 -14.79 -18.79 -20.53
C PHE A 61 -13.81 -17.65 -20.86
N ILE A 62 -13.67 -17.29 -22.15
CA ILE A 62 -12.65 -16.34 -22.57
C ILE A 62 -12.98 -14.91 -22.16
N LEU A 63 -14.19 -14.43 -22.45
CA LEU A 63 -14.59 -13.06 -22.16
C LEU A 63 -14.54 -12.72 -20.65
N PRO A 64 -15.03 -13.59 -19.74
CA PRO A 64 -14.89 -13.38 -18.29
C PRO A 64 -13.43 -13.32 -17.84
N ASP A 65 -12.57 -14.24 -18.28
CA ASP A 65 -11.14 -14.26 -17.92
C ASP A 65 -10.41 -13.00 -18.40
N LEU A 66 -10.74 -12.50 -19.60
CA LEU A 66 -10.22 -11.25 -20.12
C LEU A 66 -10.64 -10.04 -19.30
N LYS A 67 -11.92 -9.97 -18.88
CA LYS A 67 -12.43 -8.89 -18.01
C LYS A 67 -11.74 -8.91 -16.65
N GLU A 68 -11.63 -10.08 -16.02
CA GLU A 68 -10.94 -10.25 -14.74
C GLU A 68 -9.46 -9.85 -14.84
N SER A 69 -8.79 -10.28 -15.91
CA SER A 69 -7.39 -9.94 -16.19
C SER A 69 -7.21 -8.45 -16.41
N TYR A 70 -8.07 -7.82 -17.24
CA TYR A 70 -8.03 -6.39 -17.49
C TYR A 70 -8.28 -5.58 -16.22
N PHE A 71 -9.30 -5.96 -15.44
CA PHE A 71 -9.61 -5.31 -14.17
C PHE A 71 -8.44 -5.42 -13.18
N TYR A 72 -7.83 -6.60 -13.05
CA TYR A 72 -6.65 -6.77 -12.21
C TYR A 72 -5.46 -5.93 -12.68
N ILE A 73 -5.24 -5.81 -14.00
CA ILE A 73 -4.17 -4.98 -14.56
C ILE A 73 -4.37 -3.50 -14.18
N GLN A 74 -5.61 -3.01 -14.25
CA GLN A 74 -5.94 -1.60 -13.98
C GLN A 74 -6.00 -1.26 -12.49
N THR A 75 -6.46 -2.19 -11.65
CA THR A 75 -6.78 -1.90 -10.24
C THR A 75 -5.85 -2.61 -9.24
N GLY A 76 -5.16 -3.66 -9.69
CA GLY A 76 -4.40 -4.55 -8.81
C GLY A 76 -5.27 -5.43 -7.89
N ILE A 77 -6.59 -5.43 -8.06
CA ILE A 77 -7.55 -6.21 -7.26
C ILE A 77 -7.89 -7.50 -8.00
N LYS A 78 -7.49 -8.65 -7.46
CA LYS A 78 -7.93 -9.97 -7.98
C LYS A 78 -9.38 -10.21 -7.56
N THR A 79 -10.27 -10.45 -8.51
CA THR A 79 -11.69 -10.68 -8.27
C THR A 79 -12.30 -11.46 -9.44
N ASN A 80 -13.52 -11.96 -9.28
CA ASN A 80 -14.28 -12.59 -10.38
C ASN A 80 -15.12 -11.57 -11.15
N GLU A 81 -15.56 -11.94 -12.36
CA GLU A 81 -16.35 -11.08 -13.27
C GLU A 81 -17.57 -10.49 -12.56
N LYS A 82 -18.35 -11.32 -11.85
CA LYS A 82 -19.57 -10.90 -11.14
C LYS A 82 -19.32 -9.83 -10.07
N SER A 83 -18.12 -9.79 -9.50
CA SER A 83 -17.76 -8.85 -8.45
C SER A 83 -17.12 -7.56 -8.98
N ILE A 84 -16.72 -7.52 -10.27
CA ILE A 84 -16.14 -6.32 -10.89
C ILE A 84 -17.14 -5.17 -10.82
N ASP A 85 -18.40 -5.42 -11.18
CA ASP A 85 -19.44 -4.37 -11.15
C ASP A 85 -19.68 -3.85 -9.74
N LYS A 86 -19.61 -4.71 -8.73
CA LYS A 86 -19.70 -4.31 -7.32
C LYS A 86 -18.56 -3.38 -6.93
N TYR A 87 -17.33 -3.64 -7.40
CA TYR A 87 -16.19 -2.75 -7.15
C TYR A 87 -16.32 -1.40 -7.88
N ILE A 88 -16.84 -1.40 -9.10
CA ILE A 88 -17.09 -0.17 -9.86
C ILE A 88 -18.15 0.67 -9.15
N GLN A 89 -19.27 0.07 -8.75
CA GLN A 89 -20.31 0.75 -7.97
C GLN A 89 -19.76 1.30 -6.65
N PHE A 90 -19.02 0.49 -5.90
CA PHE A 90 -18.39 0.91 -4.64
C PHE A 90 -17.46 2.11 -4.83
N LYS A 91 -16.63 2.13 -5.89
CA LYS A 91 -15.78 3.28 -6.20
C LYS A 91 -16.60 4.52 -6.55
N ASN A 92 -17.69 4.37 -7.30
CA ASN A 92 -18.56 5.47 -7.69
C ASN A 92 -19.29 6.08 -6.47
N GLU A 93 -19.78 5.24 -5.56
CA GLU A 93 -20.38 5.67 -4.27
C GLU A 93 -19.36 6.43 -3.40
N LEU A 94 -18.07 6.13 -3.53
CA LEU A 94 -16.98 6.87 -2.88
C LEU A 94 -16.63 8.20 -3.57
N SER A 95 -17.36 8.62 -4.61
CA SER A 95 -17.36 9.94 -5.28
C SER A 95 -15.96 10.57 -5.46
N GLY A 96 -15.04 9.86 -6.13
CA GLY A 96 -13.77 10.41 -6.61
C GLY A 96 -12.67 10.68 -5.57
N ASN A 97 -12.96 10.65 -4.27
CA ASN A 97 -11.93 10.89 -3.23
C ASN A 97 -11.02 9.68 -2.98
N TYR A 98 -11.37 8.52 -3.52
CA TYR A 98 -10.65 7.27 -3.30
C TYR A 98 -10.30 6.66 -4.66
N ILE A 99 -9.03 6.30 -4.80
CA ILE A 99 -8.49 5.65 -6.01
C ILE A 99 -8.49 4.12 -5.82
N TRP A 100 -8.16 3.39 -6.89
CA TRP A 100 -8.18 1.92 -6.85
C TRP A 100 -7.17 1.36 -5.84
N GLU A 101 -6.07 2.06 -5.63
CA GLU A 101 -5.02 1.75 -4.66
C GLU A 101 -5.56 1.77 -3.23
N ASP A 102 -6.42 2.73 -2.89
CA ASP A 102 -7.06 2.80 -1.58
C ASP A 102 -8.01 1.61 -1.37
N ILE A 103 -8.82 1.31 -2.39
CA ILE A 103 -9.79 0.20 -2.36
C ILE A 103 -9.05 -1.14 -2.24
N LYS A 104 -7.93 -1.29 -2.96
CA LYS A 104 -7.05 -2.45 -2.89
C LYS A 104 -6.44 -2.61 -1.50
N LEU A 105 -5.99 -1.50 -0.90
CA LEU A 105 -5.38 -1.48 0.42
C LEU A 105 -6.35 -1.94 1.51
N VAL A 106 -7.65 -1.66 1.36
CA VAL A 106 -8.69 -2.11 2.30
C VAL A 106 -9.38 -3.42 1.92
N LYS A 107 -8.95 -4.10 0.85
CA LYS A 107 -9.65 -5.27 0.29
C LYS A 107 -10.04 -6.33 1.33
N ASN A 108 -9.16 -6.62 2.29
CA ASN A 108 -9.39 -7.63 3.33
C ASN A 108 -10.44 -7.22 4.39
N LEU A 109 -10.91 -5.97 4.33
CA LEU A 109 -11.96 -5.41 5.17
C LEU A 109 -13.27 -5.26 4.40
N LEU A 110 -13.32 -5.65 3.13
CA LEU A 110 -14.50 -5.57 2.28
C LEU A 110 -15.24 -6.91 2.28
N ASN A 111 -16.56 -6.84 2.44
CA ASN A 111 -17.47 -7.96 2.30
C ASN A 111 -18.18 -7.89 0.95
N LEU A 112 -18.05 -8.95 0.16
CA LEU A 112 -18.59 -9.05 -1.20
C LEU A 112 -19.84 -9.95 -1.29
N ASN A 113 -20.28 -10.53 -0.18
CA ASN A 113 -21.36 -11.53 -0.14
C ASN A 113 -22.75 -10.92 -0.41
N GLY A 114 -22.95 -9.64 -0.09
CA GLY A 114 -24.21 -8.93 -0.34
C GLY A 114 -24.31 -8.36 -1.76
N GLU A 115 -25.43 -7.72 -2.09
CA GLU A 115 -25.59 -7.01 -3.38
C GLU A 115 -24.56 -5.88 -3.53
N LYS A 116 -24.27 -5.18 -2.43
CA LYS A 116 -23.27 -4.09 -2.36
C LYS A 116 -22.06 -4.51 -1.54
N ILE A 117 -20.92 -3.85 -1.79
CA ILE A 117 -19.72 -4.02 -0.98
C ILE A 117 -19.90 -3.30 0.35
N GLU A 118 -19.76 -4.03 1.45
CA GLU A 118 -19.82 -3.48 2.80
C GLU A 118 -18.44 -3.50 3.47
N ILE A 119 -18.14 -2.46 4.24
CA ILE A 119 -16.88 -2.38 4.99
C ILE A 119 -17.07 -3.04 6.37
N GLN A 120 -16.46 -4.22 6.56
CA GLN A 120 -16.47 -4.94 7.82
C GLN A 120 -15.38 -4.45 8.77
N LEU A 121 -15.71 -3.41 9.52
CA LEU A 121 -14.85 -2.87 10.59
C LEU A 121 -15.47 -3.10 11.97
N SER A 122 -14.93 -4.06 12.71
CA SER A 122 -15.36 -4.30 14.08
C SER A 122 -15.00 -3.12 15.00
N LYS A 123 -15.85 -2.84 16.00
CA LYS A 123 -15.61 -1.78 17.01
C LYS A 123 -14.24 -1.96 17.70
N ARG A 124 -13.85 -3.22 17.97
CA ARG A 124 -12.54 -3.55 18.55
C ARG A 124 -11.37 -3.14 17.65
N ARG A 125 -11.40 -3.48 16.35
CA ARG A 125 -10.37 -3.06 15.40
C ARG A 125 -10.27 -1.53 15.30
N LYS A 126 -11.41 -0.83 15.33
CA LYS A 126 -11.44 0.64 15.36
C LYS A 126 -10.75 1.20 16.60
N PHE A 127 -11.05 0.63 17.77
CA PHE A 127 -10.44 1.02 19.04
C PHE A 127 -8.93 0.77 19.06
N PHE A 128 -8.47 -0.44 18.72
CA PHE A 128 -7.04 -0.78 18.67
C PHE A 128 -6.26 0.11 17.70
N SER A 129 -6.83 0.43 16.54
CA SER A 129 -6.20 1.36 15.60
C SER A 129 -5.99 2.75 16.20
N ASN A 130 -6.92 3.26 17.02
CA ASN A 130 -6.74 4.55 17.68
C ASN A 130 -5.68 4.48 18.79
N VAL A 131 -5.62 3.37 19.54
CA VAL A 131 -4.58 3.15 20.57
C VAL A 131 -3.20 3.09 19.92
N ILE A 132 -3.03 2.32 18.84
CA ILE A 132 -1.77 2.20 18.09
C ILE A 132 -1.36 3.57 17.54
N PHE A 133 -2.30 4.34 16.99
CA PHE A 133 -2.03 5.70 16.54
C PHE A 133 -1.53 6.60 17.67
N GLY A 134 -2.16 6.51 18.86
CA GLY A 134 -1.71 7.24 20.05
C GLY A 134 -0.29 6.85 20.48
N ILE A 135 0.05 5.57 20.46
CA ILE A 135 1.41 5.09 20.75
C ILE A 135 2.41 5.63 19.73
N ALA A 136 2.09 5.58 18.43
CA ALA A 136 2.95 6.13 17.39
C ALA A 136 3.20 7.64 17.61
N LEU A 137 2.16 8.39 17.96
CA LEU A 137 2.28 9.83 18.26
C LEU A 137 3.15 10.10 19.49
N LEU A 138 3.05 9.28 20.54
CA LEU A 138 3.93 9.35 21.71
C LEU A 138 5.40 9.07 21.36
N LEU A 139 5.67 8.15 20.43
CA LEU A 139 7.03 7.90 19.94
C LEU A 139 7.60 9.10 19.18
N PHE A 140 6.81 9.78 18.34
CA PHE A 140 7.26 11.01 17.67
C PHE A 140 7.51 12.15 18.67
N LEU A 141 6.65 12.29 19.68
CA LEU A 141 6.82 13.28 20.74
C LEU A 141 8.07 13.00 21.60
N SER A 142 8.36 11.74 21.90
CA SER A 142 9.55 11.39 22.68
C SER A 142 10.83 11.75 21.93
N VAL A 143 10.88 11.51 20.61
CA VAL A 143 12.00 11.94 19.75
C VAL A 143 12.18 13.45 19.80
N TYR A 144 11.09 14.22 19.69
CA TYR A 144 11.14 15.67 19.80
C TYR A 144 11.69 16.13 21.16
N PHE A 145 11.23 15.51 22.25
CA PHE A 145 11.70 15.83 23.60
C PHE A 145 13.19 15.49 23.80
N ILE A 146 13.63 14.33 23.30
CA ILE A 146 15.04 13.92 23.30
C ILE A 146 15.87 14.96 22.55
N PHE A 147 15.43 15.38 21.36
CA PHE A 147 16.16 16.37 20.57
C PHE A 147 16.33 17.70 21.30
N ILE A 148 15.27 18.23 21.92
CA ILE A 148 15.34 19.47 22.71
C ILE A 148 16.31 19.32 23.89
N LYS A 149 16.19 18.22 24.64
CA LYS A 149 16.97 18.00 25.86
C LYS A 149 18.47 17.94 25.59
N PHE A 150 18.87 17.32 24.48
CA PHE A 150 20.29 17.14 24.12
C PHE A 150 20.82 18.24 23.19
N SER A 151 19.96 19.14 22.71
CA SER A 151 20.35 20.24 21.80
C SER A 151 21.46 21.15 22.35
N PRO A 152 21.47 21.54 23.64
CA PRO A 152 22.51 22.44 24.16
C PRO A 152 23.89 21.81 24.25
N ASP A 153 23.95 20.49 24.43
CA ASP A 153 25.20 19.77 24.75
C ASP A 153 25.87 19.14 23.52
N PHE A 154 25.32 19.33 22.32
CA PHE A 154 25.84 18.70 21.09
C PHE A 154 27.32 19.01 20.81
N SER A 155 27.81 20.19 21.22
CA SER A 155 29.22 20.56 21.02
C SER A 155 30.18 19.75 21.91
N LEU A 156 29.67 19.11 22.96
CA LEU A 156 30.43 18.33 23.94
C LEU A 156 30.36 16.82 23.67
N PHE A 157 29.62 16.38 22.66
CA PHE A 157 29.43 14.96 22.39
C PHE A 157 30.67 14.32 21.78
N SER A 158 31.07 13.17 22.32
CA SER A 158 32.03 12.30 21.66
C SER A 158 31.38 11.58 20.47
N ASP A 159 32.18 11.04 19.55
CA ASP A 159 31.66 10.28 18.40
C ASP A 159 30.75 9.10 18.83
N ASN A 160 31.04 8.46 19.97
CA ASN A 160 30.22 7.37 20.51
C ASN A 160 28.85 7.88 21.01
N ASP A 161 28.80 9.08 21.58
CA ASP A 161 27.57 9.69 22.07
C ASP A 161 26.67 10.12 20.91
N ILE A 162 27.26 10.61 19.82
CA ILE A 162 26.56 10.90 18.57
C ILE A 162 25.89 9.64 18.01
N ILE A 163 26.61 8.52 17.96
CA ILE A 163 26.07 7.24 17.45
C ILE A 163 24.89 6.76 18.32
N LYS A 164 25.05 6.78 19.65
CA LYS A 164 23.96 6.39 20.57
C LYS A 164 22.74 7.29 20.42
N PHE A 165 22.96 8.59 20.31
CA PHE A 165 21.89 9.57 20.09
C PHE A 165 21.16 9.31 18.77
N MET A 166 21.88 8.99 17.69
CA MET A 166 21.27 8.62 16.41
C MET A 166 20.38 7.38 16.54
N PHE A 167 20.86 6.30 17.19
CA PHE A 167 20.03 5.11 17.41
C PHE A 167 18.78 5.42 18.24
N LEU A 168 18.94 6.26 19.27
CA LEU A 168 17.85 6.68 20.14
C LEU A 168 16.75 7.46 19.40
N ILE A 169 17.08 8.16 18.31
CA ILE A 169 16.12 8.87 17.44
C ILE A 169 15.55 7.95 16.35
N VAL A 170 16.42 7.24 15.63
CA VAL A 170 16.04 6.47 14.44
C VAL A 170 15.10 5.32 14.80
N ILE A 171 15.36 4.62 15.92
CA ILE A 171 14.56 3.46 16.31
C ILE A 171 13.10 3.85 16.60
N PRO A 172 12.79 4.84 17.48
CA PRO A 172 11.41 5.26 17.71
C PRO A 172 10.70 5.79 16.46
N ILE A 173 11.39 6.54 15.58
CA ILE A 173 10.82 7.00 14.32
C ILE A 173 10.44 5.80 13.45
N PHE A 174 11.33 4.84 13.29
CA PHE A 174 11.09 3.65 12.47
C PHE A 174 9.91 2.84 13.01
N ILE A 175 9.86 2.62 14.32
CA ILE A 175 8.73 1.93 14.99
C ILE A 175 7.44 2.73 14.80
N GLY A 176 7.45 4.06 15.01
CA GLY A 176 6.28 4.91 14.83
C GLY A 176 5.72 4.86 13.40
N CYS A 177 6.60 4.98 12.40
CA CYS A 177 6.23 4.84 10.99
C CYS A 177 5.65 3.45 10.67
N PHE A 178 6.27 2.39 11.19
CA PHE A 178 5.79 1.02 11.01
C PHE A 178 4.40 0.82 11.64
N LEU A 179 4.15 1.35 12.83
CA LEU A 179 2.85 1.31 13.48
C LEU A 179 1.77 2.04 12.67
N ILE A 180 2.08 3.23 12.11
CA ILE A 180 1.16 3.96 11.22
C ILE A 180 0.86 3.15 9.96
N TYR A 181 1.88 2.55 9.35
CA TYR A 181 1.72 1.70 8.17
C TYR A 181 0.76 0.53 8.43
N LEU A 182 0.89 -0.15 9.59
CA LEU A 182 0.03 -1.27 9.97
C LEU A 182 -1.46 -0.88 10.12
N ILE A 183 -1.74 0.33 10.60
CA ILE A 183 -3.13 0.79 10.79
C ILE A 183 -3.69 1.54 9.59
N GLY A 184 -2.87 1.85 8.57
CA GLY A 184 -3.28 2.53 7.34
C GLY A 184 -4.58 1.96 6.74
N PRO A 185 -4.68 0.63 6.53
CA PRO A 185 -5.92 0.02 6.03
C PRO A 185 -7.15 0.26 6.89
N ILE A 186 -7.00 0.30 8.22
CA ILE A 186 -8.11 0.56 9.11
C ILE A 186 -8.54 2.03 9.05
N ILE A 187 -7.57 2.96 8.94
CA ILE A 187 -7.84 4.40 8.83
C ILE A 187 -8.56 4.69 7.51
N THR A 188 -8.05 4.18 6.38
CA THR A 188 -8.67 4.35 5.06
C THR A 188 -10.08 3.76 5.04
N ALA A 189 -10.26 2.55 5.58
CA ALA A 189 -11.58 1.92 5.65
C ALA A 189 -12.57 2.67 6.56
N LYS A 190 -12.11 3.25 7.68
CA LYS A 190 -12.94 4.16 8.52
C LYS A 190 -13.37 5.40 7.72
N GLY A 191 -12.47 5.98 6.95
CA GLY A 191 -12.76 7.14 6.09
C GLY A 191 -13.80 6.82 5.02
N MET A 192 -13.66 5.67 4.35
CA MET A 192 -14.62 5.18 3.36
C MET A 192 -15.99 4.92 4.00
N GLU A 193 -16.04 4.26 5.16
CA GLU A 193 -17.29 3.97 5.88
C GLU A 193 -18.02 5.28 6.26
N LYS A 194 -17.29 6.30 6.72
CA LYS A 194 -17.86 7.61 7.04
C LYS A 194 -18.43 8.29 5.80
N LYS A 195 -17.74 8.20 4.66
CA LYS A 195 -18.21 8.77 3.39
C LYS A 195 -19.50 8.09 2.91
N LEU A 196 -19.54 6.76 2.93
CA LEU A 196 -20.73 5.99 2.54
C LEU A 196 -21.95 6.27 3.42
N LYS A 197 -21.75 6.49 4.73
CA LYS A 197 -22.85 6.86 5.65
C LYS A 197 -23.38 8.27 5.41
N ASN A 198 -22.54 9.18 4.95
CA ASN A 198 -22.87 10.58 4.75
C ASN A 198 -23.26 10.90 3.29
N ALA A 199 -23.21 9.92 2.39
CA ALA A 199 -23.67 10.09 1.02
C ALA A 199 -25.19 10.31 1.02
N PRO A 200 -25.72 11.27 0.23
CA PRO A 200 -27.16 11.43 0.09
C PRO A 200 -27.75 10.11 -0.43
N LYS A 201 -28.77 9.60 0.28
CA LYS A 201 -29.53 8.45 -0.20
C LYS A 201 -30.30 8.89 -1.44
N SER A 202 -29.82 8.49 -2.62
CA SER A 202 -30.56 8.60 -3.88
C SER A 202 -31.75 7.66 -3.90
#